data_AF-A0A2H9LML4-F1
#
_entry.id   AF-A0A2H9LML4-F1
#
_cell.length_a   1.000
_cell.length_b   1.000
_cell.length_c   1.000
_cell.angle_alpha   90.00
_cell.angle_beta   90.00
_cell.angle_gamma   90.00
#
_symmetry.space_group_name_H-M   'P 1'
#
loop_
_entity.id
_entity.type
_entity.pdbx_description
1 polymer ?
#
loop_
_entity_poly.entity_id
_entity_poly.type
_entity_poly.pdbx_seq_one_letter_code
_entity_poly.pdbx_strand_id
1 'polypeptide(L)'
;MDVFQRLPLDTLKLFFSNVDISLTVRRIEARYAGSGKGRPRYPVRSMLLALLFMRFEAIPSVRKLCRRLEKRRYAREICEFSGDKTPRHTTNASA
;
A
#
# COMPACT_ATOMS: atom_id res chain seq x y z
N MET A 1 16.40 21.01 0.99
CA MET A 1 15.15 20.32 0.63
C MET A 1 15.54 19.15 -0.23
N ASP A 2 15.74 17.97 0.35
CA ASP A 2 16.00 16.75 -0.41
C ASP A 2 14.73 16.40 -1.18
N VAL A 3 14.73 16.73 -2.47
CA VAL A 3 13.72 16.24 -3.40
C VAL A 3 13.94 14.74 -3.47
N PHE A 4 13.14 13.96 -2.76
CA PHE A 4 13.13 12.49 -2.87
C PHE A 4 13.02 12.16 -4.35
N GLN A 5 14.14 11.76 -4.95
CA GLN A 5 14.19 11.36 -6.35
C GLN A 5 13.36 10.09 -6.46
N ARG A 6 12.34 10.13 -7.32
CA ARG A 6 11.56 8.93 -7.62
C ARG A 6 12.48 7.89 -8.21
N LEU A 7 12.41 6.68 -7.67
CA LEU A 7 13.15 5.55 -8.21
C LEU A 7 12.58 5.18 -9.59
N PRO A 8 13.43 4.71 -10.52
CA PRO A 8 12.96 4.11 -11.77
C PRO A 8 11.97 2.96 -11.48
N LEU A 9 10.99 2.77 -12.37
CA LEU A 9 9.94 1.77 -12.18
C LEU A 9 10.50 0.34 -12.00
N ASP A 10 11.53 -0.03 -12.74
CA ASP A 10 12.13 -1.36 -12.65
C ASP A 10 12.88 -1.56 -11.33
N THR A 11 13.56 -0.52 -10.83
CA THR A 11 14.16 -0.51 -9.50
C THR A 11 13.11 -0.67 -8.41
N LEU A 12 11.95 0.02 -8.54
CA LEU A 12 10.83 -0.16 -7.61
C LEU A 12 10.30 -1.59 -7.65
N LYS A 13 10.03 -2.15 -8.84
CA LYS A 13 9.55 -3.54 -8.96
C LYS A 13 10.52 -4.52 -8.31
N LEU A 14 11.82 -4.39 -8.59
CA LEU A 14 12.86 -5.25 -8.03
C LEU A 14 12.95 -5.11 -6.50
N PHE A 15 12.87 -3.88 -5.97
CA PHE A 15 12.89 -3.66 -4.53
C PHE A 15 11.68 -4.32 -3.86
N PHE A 16 10.49 -4.06 -4.37
CA PHE A 16 9.24 -4.57 -3.78
C PHE A 16 9.08 -6.09 -3.94
N SER A 17 9.68 -6.70 -4.97
CA SER A 17 9.70 -8.18 -5.10
C SER A 17 10.64 -8.86 -4.11
N ASN A 18 11.68 -8.16 -3.63
CA ASN A 18 12.69 -8.71 -2.74
C ASN A 18 12.54 -8.28 -1.27
N VAL A 19 11.67 -7.29 -0.99
CA VAL A 19 11.50 -6.80 0.38
C VAL A 19 10.79 -7.86 1.24
N ASP A 20 11.51 -8.38 2.23
CA ASP A 20 10.91 -9.24 3.24
C ASP A 20 10.30 -8.39 4.36
N ILE A 21 8.97 -8.38 4.40
CA ILE A 21 8.18 -7.76 5.46
C ILE A 21 7.35 -8.78 6.24
N SER A 22 7.65 -10.08 6.12
CA SER A 22 6.87 -11.18 6.69
C SER A 22 6.70 -11.07 8.21
N LEU A 23 7.77 -10.75 8.93
CA LEU A 23 7.74 -10.54 10.39
C LEU A 23 6.83 -9.37 10.78
N THR A 24 6.91 -8.26 10.04
CA THR A 24 6.08 -7.05 10.25
C THR A 24 4.61 -7.36 9.99
N VAL A 25 4.32 -8.08 8.90
CA VAL A 25 2.96 -8.53 8.55
C VAL A 25 2.38 -9.35 9.71
N ARG A 26 3.08 -10.38 10.19
CA ARG A 26 2.60 -11.25 11.29
C ARG A 26 2.26 -10.45 12.55
N ARG A 27 3.13 -9.50 12.94
CA ARG A 27 2.93 -8.66 14.13
C ARG A 27 1.71 -7.75 14.00
N ILE A 28 1.49 -7.18 12.81
CA ILE A 28 0.37 -6.26 12.57
C ILE A 28 -0.93 -7.03 12.38
N GLU A 29 -0.90 -8.16 11.70
CA GLU A 29 -2.07 -9.00 11.44
C GLU A 29 -2.74 -9.46 12.73
N ALA A 30 -1.96 -9.89 13.74
CA ALA A 30 -2.48 -10.25 15.05
C ALA A 30 -3.29 -9.10 15.71
N ARG A 31 -2.87 -7.85 15.53
CA ARG A 31 -3.58 -6.67 16.06
C ARG A 31 -4.73 -6.23 15.16
N TYR A 32 -4.55 -6.32 13.85
CA TYR A 32 -5.50 -5.86 12.84
C TYR A 32 -6.74 -6.76 12.81
N ALA A 33 -6.57 -8.08 12.93
CA ALA A 33 -7.66 -9.04 13.05
C ALA A 33 -8.59 -8.75 14.25
N GLY A 34 -8.01 -8.25 15.35
CA GLY A 34 -8.73 -7.87 16.56
C GLY A 34 -9.35 -6.46 16.55
N SER A 35 -9.14 -5.65 15.50
CA SER A 35 -9.48 -4.21 15.50
C SER A 35 -10.98 -3.86 15.34
N GLY A 36 -11.88 -4.84 15.45
CA GLY A 36 -13.33 -4.65 15.52
C GLY A 36 -14.10 -4.78 14.19
N LYS A 37 -15.44 -4.90 14.28
CA LYS A 37 -16.37 -4.93 13.13
C LYS A 37 -16.45 -3.54 12.47
N GLY A 38 -16.47 -3.48 11.14
CA GLY A 38 -16.73 -2.26 10.37
C GLY A 38 -15.55 -1.73 9.53
N ARG A 39 -14.32 -2.19 9.78
CA ARG A 39 -13.17 -1.81 8.95
C ARG A 39 -13.07 -2.69 7.70
N PRO A 40 -12.85 -2.12 6.50
CA PRO A 40 -12.54 -2.90 5.31
C PRO A 40 -11.30 -3.74 5.57
N ARG A 41 -11.42 -5.07 5.48
CA ARG A 41 -10.30 -5.99 5.70
C ARG A 41 -9.47 -6.11 4.42
N TYR A 42 -8.46 -5.26 4.32
CA TYR A 42 -7.43 -5.41 3.29
C TYR A 42 -6.35 -6.42 3.75
N PRO A 43 -5.67 -7.09 2.81
CA PRO A 43 -4.49 -7.86 3.17
C PRO A 43 -3.44 -6.94 3.81
N VAL A 44 -2.97 -7.28 5.01
CA VAL A 44 -2.03 -6.45 5.78
C VAL A 44 -0.75 -6.21 5.00
N ARG A 45 -0.26 -7.24 4.30
CA ARG A 45 0.90 -7.13 3.41
C ARG A 45 0.69 -6.05 2.34
N SER A 46 -0.40 -6.12 1.58
CA SER A 46 -0.71 -5.14 0.54
C SER A 46 -0.82 -3.71 1.08
N MET A 47 -1.40 -3.54 2.28
CA MET A 47 -1.44 -2.24 2.95
C MET A 47 -0.05 -1.69 3.28
N LEU A 48 0.83 -2.54 3.83
CA LEU A 48 2.20 -2.14 4.18
C LEU A 48 3.01 -1.79 2.93
N LEU A 49 2.91 -2.60 1.87
CA LEU A 49 3.53 -2.29 0.59
C LEU A 49 3.01 -0.96 0.03
N ALA A 50 1.71 -0.69 0.13
CA ALA A 50 1.15 0.60 -0.32
C ALA A 50 1.68 1.81 0.47
N LEU A 51 1.89 1.67 1.78
CA LEU A 51 2.48 2.72 2.61
C LEU A 51 3.96 2.93 2.30
N LEU A 52 4.72 1.86 2.06
CA LEU A 52 6.10 1.97 1.57
C LEU A 52 6.12 2.65 0.19
N PHE A 53 5.27 2.21 -0.73
CA PHE A 53 5.16 2.78 -2.07
C PHE A 53 4.84 4.28 -2.01
N MET A 54 3.92 4.69 -1.12
CA MET A 54 3.61 6.09 -0.87
C MET A 54 4.87 6.90 -0.48
N ARG A 55 5.73 6.32 0.36
CA ARG A 55 6.99 6.95 0.79
C ARG A 55 8.00 7.06 -0.36
N PHE A 56 8.22 5.98 -1.11
CA PHE A 56 9.19 5.94 -2.21
C PHE A 56 8.79 6.81 -3.42
N GLU A 57 7.50 6.88 -3.74
CA GLU A 57 6.99 7.71 -4.84
C GLU A 57 6.72 9.17 -4.44
N ALA A 58 7.02 9.52 -3.17
CA ALA A 58 6.71 10.81 -2.56
C ALA A 58 5.23 11.22 -2.76
N ILE A 59 4.31 10.26 -2.58
CA ILE A 59 2.87 10.51 -2.68
C ILE A 59 2.42 11.22 -1.39
N PRO A 60 1.82 12.41 -1.47
CA PRO A 60 1.67 13.28 -0.31
C PRO A 60 0.49 12.94 0.61
N SER A 61 -0.38 11.99 0.23
CA SER A 61 -1.50 11.58 1.08
C SER A 61 -2.08 10.23 0.69
N VAL A 62 -2.74 9.58 1.66
CA VAL A 62 -3.47 8.32 1.46
C VAL A 62 -4.53 8.46 0.36
N ARG A 63 -5.25 9.59 0.29
CA ARG A 63 -6.23 9.84 -0.78
C ARG A 63 -5.57 9.83 -2.17
N LYS A 64 -4.38 10.44 -2.32
CA LYS A 64 -3.64 10.40 -3.60
C LYS A 64 -3.05 9.02 -3.88
N LEU A 65 -2.66 8.26 -2.86
CA LEU A 65 -2.26 6.87 -2.98
C LEU A 65 -3.41 6.01 -3.52
N CYS A 66 -4.60 6.06 -2.93
CA CYS A 66 -5.76 5.32 -3.41
C CYS A 66 -6.11 5.68 -4.87
N ARG A 67 -6.13 6.96 -5.23
CA ARG A 67 -6.32 7.39 -6.64
C ARG A 67 -5.26 6.81 -7.58
N ARG A 68 -4.02 6.67 -7.11
CA ARG A 68 -2.93 6.09 -7.91
C ARG A 68 -3.13 4.58 -8.09
N LEU A 69 -3.49 3.87 -7.03
CA LEU A 69 -3.81 2.44 -7.05
C LEU A 69 -5.00 2.14 -7.96
N GLU A 70 -6.04 2.98 -7.97
CA GLU A 70 -7.17 2.83 -8.90
C GLU A 70 -6.75 2.99 -10.37
N LYS A 71 -5.94 4.01 -10.68
CA LYS A 71 -5.65 4.39 -12.08
C LYS A 71 -4.47 3.65 -12.69
N ARG A 72 -3.52 3.16 -11.89
CA ARG A 72 -2.25 2.61 -12.42
C ARG A 72 -2.10 1.15 -12.04
N ARG A 73 -2.09 0.29 -13.07
CA ARG A 73 -1.92 -1.16 -12.92
C ARG A 73 -0.61 -1.52 -12.22
N TYR A 74 0.51 -0.92 -12.61
CA TYR A 74 1.82 -1.20 -12.00
C TYR A 74 1.83 -0.92 -10.49
N ALA A 75 1.12 0.11 -10.03
CA ALA A 75 1.05 0.44 -8.61
C ALA A 75 0.27 -0.63 -7.82
N ARG A 76 -0.79 -1.19 -8.41
CA ARG A 76 -1.52 -2.33 -7.82
C ARG A 76 -0.67 -3.59 -7.77
N GLU A 77 0.05 -3.88 -8.84
CA GLU A 77 0.93 -5.05 -8.92
C GLU A 77 2.04 -4.97 -7.86
N ILE A 78 2.73 -3.82 -7.77
CA ILE A 78 3.76 -3.59 -6.74
C ILE A 78 3.20 -3.70 -5.32
N CYS A 79 1.98 -3.22 -5.09
CA CYS A 79 1.34 -3.27 -3.78
C CYS A 79 0.53 -4.55 -3.54
N GLU A 80 0.60 -5.53 -4.45
CA GLU A 80 -0.13 -6.79 -4.37
C GLU A 80 -1.66 -6.62 -4.14
N PHE A 81 -2.27 -5.61 -4.76
CA PHE A 81 -3.73 -5.43 -4.74
C PHE A 81 -4.38 -6.08 -5.96
N SER A 82 -5.35 -6.96 -5.71
CA SER A 82 -6.18 -7.60 -6.73
C SER A 82 -7.54 -6.89 -6.85
N GLY A 83 -7.82 -6.29 -8.01
CA GLY A 83 -9.15 -5.81 -8.44
C GLY A 83 -10.03 -5.26 -7.31
N ASP A 84 -11.00 -6.07 -6.88
CA ASP A 84 -12.06 -5.73 -5.91
C ASP A 84 -11.55 -5.38 -4.51
N LYS A 85 -10.35 -5.82 -4.14
CA LYS A 85 -9.71 -5.49 -2.86
C LYS A 85 -8.81 -4.26 -2.93
N THR A 86 -8.82 -3.52 -4.04
CA THR A 86 -8.03 -2.28 -4.19
C THR A 86 -8.69 -1.13 -3.43
N PRO A 87 -7.97 -0.45 -2.52
CA PRO A 87 -8.48 0.72 -1.83
C PRO A 87 -8.89 1.82 -2.82
N ARG A 88 -10.10 2.34 -2.65
CA ARG A 88 -10.64 3.41 -3.49
C ARG A 88 -10.42 4.77 -2.83
N HIS A 89 -10.36 5.82 -3.63
CA HIS A 89 -10.23 7.19 -3.12
C HIS A 89 -11.47 7.68 -2.37
N THR A 90 -12.61 7.01 -2.59
CA THR A 90 -13.87 7.15 -1.86
C THR A 90 -13.98 6.17 -0.69
N THR A 91 -12.99 5.30 -0.47
CA THR A 91 -12.88 4.55 0.77
C THR A 91 -12.56 5.56 1.86
N ASN A 92 -13.60 6.23 2.36
CA ASN A 92 -13.52 7.00 3.57
C ASN A 92 -13.04 6.02 4.65
N ALA A 93 -12.01 6.42 5.38
CA ALA A 93 -11.85 5.95 6.73
C ALA A 93 -13.06 6.48 7.52
N SER A 94 -14.22 5.85 7.35
CA SER A 94 -15.33 6.00 8.29
C SER A 94 -14.92 5.22 9.53
N ALA A 95 -14.16 5.90 10.38
CA ALA A 95 -14.18 5.65 11.81
C ALA A 95 -15.43 6.33 12.38
#